data_AF-A0A0P9FWP5-F1
#
_entry.id   AF-A0A0P9FWP5-F1
#
_cell.length_a   1.000
_cell.length_b   1.000
_cell.length_c   1.000
_cell.angle_alpha   90.00
_cell.angle_beta   90.00
_cell.angle_gamma   90.00
#
_symmetry.space_group_name_H-M   'P 1'
#
loop_
_entity.id
_entity.type
_entity.pdbx_description
1 polymer ?
#
loop_
_entity_poly.entity_id
_entity_poly.type
_entity_poly.pdbx_seq_one_letter_code
_entity_poly.pdbx_strand_id
1 'polypeptide(L)'
;MGKRGDQTVRLFEETAGIFVLQYNGQIYPSVYKSMEAHAIAKGLPSKPVYFCIIDGNDTTSLLKAYKRLLVVRSGYPILSMNLL
;
A
#
# COMPACT_ATOMS: atom_id res chain seq x y z
N MET A 1 -2.04 23.13 3.13
CA MET A 1 -2.09 21.78 3.73
C MET A 1 -3.12 20.96 2.97
N GLY A 2 -2.67 20.10 2.07
CA GLY A 2 -3.53 19.41 1.10
C GLY A 2 -3.82 17.97 1.52
N LYS A 3 -5.06 17.52 1.25
CA LYS A 3 -5.69 16.19 1.42
C LYS A 3 -4.80 14.93 1.36
N ARG A 4 -3.59 15.01 0.80
CA ARG A 4 -2.60 13.91 0.68
C ARG A 4 -1.70 13.75 1.91
N GLY A 5 -1.34 14.83 2.61
CA GLY A 5 -0.54 14.74 3.84
C GLY A 5 -1.29 14.06 4.99
N ASP A 6 -2.62 14.21 4.99
CA ASP A 6 -3.54 13.61 5.95
C ASP A 6 -3.65 12.08 5.78
N GLN A 7 -3.41 11.55 4.59
CA GLN A 7 -3.53 10.11 4.31
C GLN A 7 -2.42 9.29 4.98
N THR A 8 -1.18 9.79 4.98
CA THR A 8 -0.06 9.12 5.65
C THR A 8 -0.22 9.16 7.16
N VAL A 9 -0.69 10.28 7.72
CA VAL A 9 -0.94 10.40 9.15
C VAL A 9 -1.95 9.36 9.61
N ARG A 10 -3.11 9.28 8.94
CA ARG A 10 -4.16 8.28 9.23
C ARG A 10 -3.66 6.85 9.10
N LEU A 11 -2.83 6.56 8.10
CA LEU A 11 -2.23 5.23 7.94
C LEU A 11 -1.46 4.81 9.21
N PHE A 12 -0.73 5.74 9.83
CA PHE A 12 0.02 5.51 11.05
C PHE A 12 -0.77 5.75 12.34
N GLU A 13 -2.06 6.06 12.30
CA GLU A 13 -2.92 6.00 13.49
C GLU A 13 -3.27 4.54 13.83
N GLU A 14 -3.36 3.67 12.82
CA GLU A 14 -3.71 2.26 12.97
C GLU A 14 -2.66 1.43 13.72
N THR A 15 -3.10 0.50 14.57
CA THR A 15 -2.18 -0.37 15.34
C THR A 15 -1.70 -1.53 14.47
N ALA A 16 -0.63 -1.32 13.71
CA ALA A 16 0.00 -2.32 12.85
C ALA A 16 1.53 -2.34 13.02
N GLY A 17 2.15 -3.48 12.69
CA GLY A 17 3.62 -3.61 12.63
C GLY A 17 4.21 -3.31 11.25
N ILE A 18 3.37 -3.31 10.20
CA ILE A 18 3.77 -3.04 8.82
C ILE A 18 2.73 -2.11 8.19
N PHE A 19 3.21 -1.01 7.61
CA PHE A 19 2.38 -0.01 6.93
C PHE A 19 2.72 0.01 5.44
N VAL A 20 1.72 -0.19 4.58
CA VAL A 20 1.91 -0.19 3.12
C VAL A 20 1.15 0.97 2.51
N LEU A 21 1.85 1.88 1.85
CA LEU A 21 1.26 2.97 1.08
C LEU A 21 1.27 2.61 -0.40
N GLN A 22 0.09 2.49 -1.01
CA GLN A 22 -0.01 2.38 -2.46
C GLN A 22 -0.07 3.79 -3.07
N TYR A 23 0.86 4.09 -3.98
CA TYR A 23 0.94 5.37 -4.65
C TYR A 23 0.65 5.24 -6.14
N ASN A 24 -0.29 6.06 -6.64
CA ASN A 24 -0.57 6.10 -8.08
C ASN A 24 0.35 7.12 -8.76
N GLY A 25 1.27 6.63 -9.60
CA GLY A 25 2.21 7.43 -10.37
C GLY A 25 3.59 7.54 -9.70
N GLN A 26 4.30 8.63 -9.97
CA GLN A 26 5.67 8.83 -9.47
C GLN A 26 5.69 9.15 -7.97
N ILE A 27 6.37 8.33 -7.18
CA ILE A 27 6.53 8.55 -5.74
C ILE A 27 7.49 9.73 -5.53
N TYR A 28 7.01 10.79 -4.88
CA TYR A 28 7.85 11.95 -4.57
C TYR A 28 8.75 11.67 -3.36
N PRO A 29 9.99 12.21 -3.31
CA PRO A 29 10.88 12.04 -2.15
C PRO A 29 10.29 12.51 -0.81
N SER A 30 9.38 13.48 -0.84
CA SER A 30 8.66 13.97 0.35
C SER A 30 7.77 12.90 0.98
N VAL A 31 7.23 11.96 0.19
CA VAL A 31 6.41 10.86 0.68
C VAL A 31 7.25 9.88 1.48
N TYR A 32 8.44 9.52 0.98
CA TYR A 32 9.38 8.66 1.71
C TYR A 32 9.77 9.27 3.06
N LYS A 33 10.18 10.55 3.06
CA LYS A 33 10.55 11.25 4.31
C LYS A 33 9.40 11.30 5.32
N SER A 34 8.17 11.49 4.84
CA SER A 34 6.98 11.50 5.70
C SER A 34 6.71 10.11 6.29
N MET A 35 6.71 9.05 5.47
CA MET A 35 6.51 7.67 5.94
C MET A 35 7.58 7.26 6.95
N GLU A 36 8.84 7.61 6.69
CA GLU A 36 9.96 7.35 7.60
C GLU A 36 9.80 8.05 8.95
N ALA A 37 9.48 9.35 8.95
CA ALA A 37 9.26 10.10 10.18
C ALA A 37 8.13 9.51 11.04
N HIS A 38 7.02 9.10 10.41
CA HIS A 38 5.90 8.47 11.12
C HIS A 38 6.25 7.07 11.65
N ALA A 39 6.99 6.27 10.87
CA ALA A 39 7.46 4.96 11.31
C ALA A 39 8.40 5.08 12.52
N ILE A 40 9.35 6.00 12.49
CA ILE A 40 10.26 6.26 13.62
C ILE A 40 9.45 6.68 14.86
N ALA A 41 8.55 7.65 14.71
CA ALA A 41 7.73 8.13 15.83
C ALA A 41 6.86 7.01 16.43
N LYS A 42 6.30 6.12 15.61
CA LYS A 42 5.44 5.03 16.06
C LYS A 42 6.20 3.85 16.66
N GLY A 43 7.43 3.61 16.21
CA GLY A 43 8.25 2.49 16.69
C GLY A 43 8.93 2.74 18.04
N LEU A 44 9.04 4.01 18.46
CA LEU A 44 9.67 4.37 19.72
C LEU A 44 8.71 4.25 20.92
N PRO A 45 9.20 3.77 22.09
CA PRO A 45 10.50 3.17 22.35
C PRO A 45 10.51 1.63 22.14
N SER A 46 9.38 1.03 21.79
CA SER A 46 9.10 -0.36 22.15
C SER A 46 9.39 -1.38 21.07
N LYS A 47 8.98 -1.13 19.82
CA LYS A 47 9.06 -2.12 18.74
C LYS A 47 9.26 -1.46 17.39
N PRO A 48 10.18 -1.96 16.54
CA PRO A 48 10.31 -1.44 15.19
C PRO A 48 8.98 -1.66 14.44
N VAL A 49 8.57 -0.63 13.71
CA VAL A 49 7.52 -0.73 12.70
C VAL A 49 8.15 -0.61 11.33
N TYR A 50 7.61 -1.34 10.38
CA TYR A 50 8.11 -1.34 9.00
C TYR A 50 7.15 -0.55 8.13
N PHE A 51 7.69 0.08 7.09
CA PHE A 51 6.86 0.66 6.05
C PHE A 51 7.37 0.29 4.67
N CYS A 52 6.44 0.26 3.72
CA CYS A 52 6.71 0.07 2.31
C CYS A 52 5.85 1.03 1.51
N ILE A 53 6.38 1.51 0.39
CA ILE A 53 5.63 2.26 -0.61
C ILE A 53 5.64 1.41 -1.87
N ILE A 54 4.46 1.10 -2.40
CA ILE A 54 4.29 0.30 -3.62
C ILE A 54 3.58 1.13 -4.68
N ASP A 55 3.92 0.90 -5.94
CA ASP A 55 3.22 1.49 -7.08
C ASP A 55 2.26 0.49 -7.77
N GLY A 56 1.72 0.89 -8.93
CA GLY A 56 0.86 0.02 -9.74
C GLY A 56 1.57 -1.18 -10.35
N ASN A 57 2.87 -1.07 -10.64
CA ASN A 57 3.68 -2.17 -11.18
C ASN A 57 4.00 -3.19 -10.08
N ASP A 58 4.33 -2.72 -8.87
CA ASP A 58 4.51 -3.55 -7.68
C ASP A 58 3.21 -4.30 -7.36
N THR A 59 2.09 -3.58 -7.37
CA THR A 59 0.75 -4.17 -7.18
C THR A 59 0.48 -5.26 -8.23
N THR A 60 0.77 -4.98 -9.50
CA THR A 60 0.61 -5.96 -10.58
C THR A 60 1.49 -7.18 -10.36
N SER A 61 2.73 -6.99 -9.93
CA SER A 61 3.69 -8.07 -9.66
C SER A 61 3.24 -8.94 -8.48
N LEU A 62 2.75 -8.34 -7.40
CA LEU A 62 2.17 -9.05 -6.26
C LEU A 62 0.93 -9.83 -6.68
N LEU A 63 0.00 -9.23 -7.43
CA LEU A 63 -1.19 -9.92 -7.91
C LEU A 63 -0.85 -11.11 -8.80
N LYS A 64 0.19 -11.01 -9.64
CA LYS A 64 0.69 -12.15 -10.43
C LYS A 64 1.30 -13.24 -9.54
N ALA A 65 2.17 -12.87 -8.59
CA ALA A 65 2.84 -13.82 -7.71
C ALA A 65 1.86 -14.65 -6.88
N TYR A 66 0.80 -14.01 -6.36
CA TYR A 66 -0.24 -14.67 -5.59
C TYR A 66 -1.39 -15.26 -6.42
N LYS A 67 -1.27 -15.27 -7.76
CA LYS A 67 -2.31 -15.76 -8.70
C LYS A 67 -3.69 -15.09 -8.49
N ARG A 68 -3.69 -13.83 -8.05
CA ARG A 68 -4.89 -13.00 -7.84
C ARG A 68 -5.22 -12.11 -9.04
N LEU A 69 -4.35 -12.07 -10.06
CA LEU A 69 -4.61 -11.35 -11.30
C LEU A 69 -5.49 -12.20 -12.23
N LEU A 70 -6.78 -11.85 -12.32
CA LEU A 70 -7.69 -12.45 -13.29
C LEU A 70 -7.56 -11.70 -14.62
N VAL A 71 -7.21 -12.43 -15.69
CA VAL A 71 -7.21 -11.88 -17.04
C VAL A 71 -8.62 -12.05 -17.60
N VAL A 72 -9.38 -10.96 -17.63
CA VAL A 72 -10.63 -10.92 -18.40
C VAL A 72 -10.25 -10.65 -19.85
N ARG A 73 -10.30 -11.67 -20.70
CA ARG A 73 -10.25 -11.48 -22.15
C ARG A 73 -11.65 -11.08 -22.60
N SER A 74 -11.78 -9.90 -23.21
CA SER A 74 -13.03 -9.46 -23.83
C SER A 74 -13.47 -10.52 -24.86
N GLY A 75 -14.60 -11.18 -24.60
CA GLY A 75 -15.16 -12.20 -25.48
C GLY A 75 -16.26 -13.08 -24.86
N TYR A 76 -16.24 -13.38 -23.56
CA TYR A 76 -17.26 -14.21 -22.91
C TYR A 76 -17.48 -13.83 -21.43
N PRO A 77 -18.70 -13.97 -20.88
CA PRO A 77 -18.98 -13.65 -19.49
C PRO A 77 -18.30 -14.67 -18.58
N ILE A 78 -17.34 -14.23 -17.77
CA ILE A 78 -16.70 -15.09 -16.78
C ILE A 78 -17.64 -15.15 -15.58
N LEU A 79 -18.23 -16.33 -15.35
CA LEU A 79 -18.98 -16.67 -14.14
C LEU A 79 -18.19 -16.23 -12.90
N SER A 80 -18.82 -15.39 -12.09
CA SER A 80 -18.37 -14.99 -10.77
C SER A 80 -18.14 -16.23 -9.92
N MET A 81 -16.88 -16.58 -9.66
CA MET A 81 -16.55 -17.61 -8.69
C MET A 81 -16.46 -16.93 -7.33
N ASN A 82 -17.56 -17.03 -6.57
CA ASN A 82 -17.60 -16.70 -5.15
C ASN A 82 -16.47 -17.46 -4.43
N LEU A 83 -15.56 -16.72 -3.82
CA LEU A 83 -14.69 -17.24 -2.77
C LEU A 83 -15.22 -16.70 -1.45
N LEU A 84 -15.65 -17.64 -0.62
CA LEU A 84 -15.92 -17.51 0.81
C LEU A 84 -14.74 -16.85 1.54
#